data_AF-A0A8H7PJG0-F1
#
_entry.id   AF-A0A8H7PJG0-F1
#
_cell.length_a   1.000
_cell.length_b   1.000
_cell.length_c   1.000
_cell.angle_alpha   90.00
_cell.angle_beta   90.00
_cell.angle_gamma   90.00
#
_symmetry.space_group_name_H-M   'P 1'
#
loop_
_entity.id
_entity.type
_entity.pdbx_description
1 polymer ?
#
loop_
_entity_poly.entity_id
_entity_poly.type
_entity_poly.pdbx_seq_one_letter_code
_entity_poly.pdbx_strand_id
1 'polypeptide(L)'
;MVGLIRNTKVPKDEEWLSQVLEFLFVHAFFDVVKGGSKVSKVNSLVANTVPTPALSPATRTVCRDRFFAILGEVSTMPPVAKVAELAGSVLKTRKLNGTMNNGEFWAEYAVQRYRALEKDTKHYKNIAEFDEESTQVKKDAFKTIEKIKADIAKSTTDQFNSQLRAFELLFLHLGLQQLTDPQESNDVLGELQSCYQKVFHAPKTTKRTKAKAEEEDEPQPVEVVIDILLSFLSKSSALLRNLAEQVFEIFSDKLTKKALHLMLEILETKESQAGEEELFEVRDDDMDTDDDEDDDVEEIDMESTANEEDESADDDEEDVDEDDDDVEIDEDDDEDVDEELRNKIQEAMKSQGILAGSDDEDEDMPDLDDDQMEAFDEKLAEIFRQKKVEKNDRKNSKQHVVHFKNKVLELLSIFVRKNPTNPLIFEMILPLLNVIRTTSTSSSTKHFVDKTVALLNKRLSKNKEYPKQFDIERAAQVLKGVQEFARTSAQKQMLEICGSLSLYISKAMLSVEEAKLGAAKEQVLTIYSDSLTDYMTKKSSHMQ
;
A
#
# COMPACT_ATOMS: atom_id res chain seq x y z
N MET A 1 -23.09 -0.86 -10.28
CA MET A 1 -23.16 -1.64 -9.02
C MET A 1 -22.26 -1.06 -7.93
N VAL A 2 -20.96 -0.89 -8.16
CA VAL A 2 -20.03 -0.25 -7.19
C VAL A 2 -20.54 1.13 -6.72
N GLY A 3 -20.97 2.00 -7.64
CA GLY A 3 -21.54 3.31 -7.28
C GLY A 3 -22.80 3.26 -6.38
N LEU A 4 -23.62 2.21 -6.46
CA LEU A 4 -24.78 2.04 -5.55
C LEU A 4 -24.32 1.72 -4.13
N ILE A 5 -23.17 1.06 -3.98
CA ILE A 5 -22.58 0.69 -2.70
C ILE A 5 -21.83 1.89 -2.11
N ARG A 6 -21.11 2.67 -2.92
CA ARG A 6 -20.48 3.93 -2.50
C ARG A 6 -21.48 5.01 -2.10
N ASN A 7 -22.63 5.09 -2.77
CA ASN A 7 -23.61 6.14 -2.49
C ASN A 7 -24.23 6.00 -1.08
N THR A 8 -23.87 6.92 -0.19
CA THR A 8 -24.33 6.97 1.21
C THR A 8 -25.82 7.29 1.36
N LYS A 9 -26.44 7.88 0.33
CA LYS A 9 -27.87 8.20 0.29
C LYS A 9 -28.75 6.97 0.03
N VAL A 10 -28.18 5.88 -0.49
CA VAL A 10 -28.89 4.62 -0.74
C VAL A 10 -28.96 3.80 0.56
N PRO A 11 -30.16 3.45 1.08
CA PRO A 11 -30.28 2.60 2.24
C PRO A 11 -29.60 1.25 2.01
N LYS A 12 -28.61 0.93 2.85
CA LYS A 12 -27.94 -0.36 2.81
C LYS A 12 -28.80 -1.39 3.52
N ASP A 13 -28.92 -2.56 2.90
CA ASP A 13 -29.57 -3.74 3.46
C ASP A 13 -28.76 -4.97 3.07
N GLU A 14 -28.65 -5.93 3.98
CA GLU A 14 -27.77 -7.09 3.77
C GLU A 14 -28.27 -7.99 2.65
N GLU A 15 -29.58 -8.01 2.38
CA GLU A 15 -30.16 -8.88 1.38
C GLU A 15 -29.65 -8.52 -0.02
N TRP A 16 -29.77 -7.25 -0.41
CA TRP A 16 -29.34 -6.82 -1.74
C TRP A 16 -27.81 -6.78 -1.88
N LEU A 17 -27.08 -6.43 -0.82
CA LEU A 17 -25.61 -6.47 -0.82
C LEU A 17 -25.11 -7.90 -1.04
N SER A 18 -25.70 -8.87 -0.33
CA SER A 18 -25.40 -10.31 -0.50
C SER A 18 -25.72 -10.80 -1.90
N GLN A 19 -26.84 -10.36 -2.48
CA GLN A 19 -27.25 -10.73 -3.83
C GLN A 19 -26.30 -10.17 -4.90
N VAL A 20 -25.85 -8.93 -4.76
CA VAL A 20 -24.90 -8.30 -5.70
C VAL A 20 -23.53 -8.97 -5.63
N LEU A 21 -23.02 -9.22 -4.42
CA LEU A 21 -21.78 -9.97 -4.21
C LEU A 21 -21.87 -11.36 -4.82
N GLU A 22 -22.93 -12.10 -4.50
CA GLU A 22 -23.16 -13.44 -5.03
C GLU A 22 -23.29 -13.43 -6.56
N PHE A 23 -23.89 -12.38 -7.14
CA PHE A 23 -24.06 -12.26 -8.58
C PHE A 23 -22.72 -12.19 -9.31
N LEU A 24 -21.90 -11.22 -8.92
CA LEU A 24 -20.59 -11.00 -9.56
C LEU A 24 -19.68 -12.19 -9.35
N PHE A 25 -19.73 -12.77 -8.15
CA PHE A 25 -18.94 -13.91 -7.77
C PHE A 25 -19.25 -15.18 -8.59
N VAL A 26 -20.53 -15.53 -8.73
CA VAL A 26 -20.95 -16.69 -9.53
C VAL A 26 -20.50 -16.53 -10.98
N HIS A 27 -20.72 -15.36 -11.57
CA HIS A 27 -20.38 -15.12 -12.97
C HIS A 27 -18.87 -14.91 -13.20
N ALA A 28 -18.10 -14.58 -12.17
CA ALA A 28 -16.65 -14.52 -12.23
C ALA A 28 -16.02 -15.92 -12.28
N PHE A 29 -16.39 -16.81 -11.34
CA PHE A 29 -15.64 -18.06 -11.09
C PHE A 29 -16.35 -19.35 -11.49
N PHE A 30 -17.63 -19.30 -11.88
CA PHE A 30 -18.42 -20.48 -12.20
C PHE A 30 -19.13 -20.39 -13.55
N ASP A 31 -19.33 -21.54 -14.17
CA ASP A 31 -20.27 -21.78 -15.24
C ASP A 31 -21.59 -22.30 -14.67
N VAL A 32 -22.69 -21.62 -14.96
CA VAL A 32 -24.04 -22.10 -14.60
C VAL A 32 -24.48 -23.11 -15.68
N VAL A 33 -24.39 -24.40 -15.37
CA VAL A 33 -24.64 -25.51 -16.32
C VAL A 33 -26.13 -25.84 -16.44
N LYS A 34 -26.91 -25.66 -15.36
CA LYS A 34 -28.36 -25.86 -15.34
C LYS A 34 -29.03 -24.79 -14.49
N GLY A 35 -29.98 -24.08 -15.09
CA GLY A 35 -30.87 -23.17 -14.36
C GLY A 35 -31.70 -23.97 -13.36
N GLY A 36 -31.66 -23.59 -12.09
CA GLY A 36 -32.41 -24.26 -11.04
C GLY A 36 -33.93 -24.10 -11.22
N SER A 37 -34.59 -25.05 -11.87
CA SER A 37 -36.05 -25.18 -11.80
C SER A 37 -36.44 -25.67 -10.39
N LYS A 38 -36.60 -24.71 -9.47
CA LYS A 38 -37.05 -24.91 -8.08
C LYS A 38 -36.09 -25.76 -7.22
N VAL A 39 -35.51 -25.12 -6.20
CA VAL A 39 -34.80 -25.76 -5.06
C VAL A 39 -33.36 -26.20 -5.35
N SER A 40 -32.46 -25.24 -5.56
CA SER A 40 -31.17 -25.34 -4.85
C SER A 40 -31.35 -24.65 -3.50
N LYS A 41 -30.85 -25.24 -2.42
CA LYS A 41 -30.93 -24.66 -1.06
C LYS A 41 -30.14 -23.35 -0.91
N VAL A 42 -29.47 -22.94 -1.99
CA VAL A 42 -28.84 -21.64 -2.18
C VAL A 42 -29.91 -20.72 -2.79
N ASN A 43 -30.67 -20.01 -1.96
CA ASN A 43 -31.61 -18.96 -2.39
C ASN A 43 -30.82 -17.82 -3.05
N SER A 44 -30.45 -18.01 -4.32
CA SER A 44 -29.75 -17.04 -5.12
C SER A 44 -30.62 -16.71 -6.32
N LEU A 45 -31.05 -15.46 -6.43
CA LEU A 45 -31.75 -14.96 -7.62
C LEU A 45 -30.89 -15.12 -8.90
N VAL A 46 -29.58 -15.31 -8.74
CA VAL A 46 -28.59 -15.23 -9.81
C VAL A 46 -28.44 -16.53 -10.62
N ALA A 47 -28.69 -17.69 -10.00
CA ALA A 47 -28.36 -18.98 -10.61
C ALA A 47 -29.52 -19.67 -11.35
N ASN A 48 -30.62 -18.96 -11.58
CA ASN A 48 -31.82 -19.57 -12.18
C ASN A 48 -31.79 -19.60 -13.70
N THR A 49 -30.89 -18.83 -14.33
CA THR A 49 -30.80 -18.70 -15.79
C THR A 49 -29.38 -18.93 -16.26
N VAL A 50 -29.21 -19.90 -17.18
CA VAL A 50 -27.96 -20.13 -17.88
C VAL A 50 -27.73 -18.95 -18.85
N PRO A 51 -26.63 -18.18 -18.70
CA PRO A 51 -26.33 -17.08 -19.63
C PRO A 51 -26.30 -17.57 -21.07
N THR A 52 -27.06 -16.91 -21.95
CA THR A 52 -27.08 -17.21 -23.39
C THR A 52 -26.95 -15.90 -24.17
N PRO A 53 -25.85 -15.67 -24.92
CA PRO A 53 -24.70 -16.56 -25.11
C PRO A 53 -23.88 -16.78 -23.84
N ALA A 54 -22.98 -17.78 -23.86
CA ALA A 54 -22.06 -18.02 -22.75
C ALA A 54 -21.19 -16.77 -22.48
N LEU A 55 -20.85 -16.55 -21.21
CA LEU A 55 -20.05 -15.39 -20.82
C LEU A 55 -18.65 -15.47 -21.42
N SER A 56 -18.21 -14.40 -22.08
CA SER A 56 -16.86 -14.28 -22.61
C SER A 56 -15.83 -14.12 -21.49
N PRO A 57 -14.54 -14.46 -21.72
CA PRO A 57 -13.47 -14.22 -20.75
C PRO A 57 -13.42 -12.75 -20.30
N ALA A 58 -13.60 -11.79 -21.22
CA ALA A 58 -13.61 -10.37 -20.90
C ALA A 58 -14.74 -9.99 -19.91
N THR A 59 -15.96 -10.50 -20.11
CA THR A 59 -17.06 -10.25 -19.16
C THR A 59 -16.77 -10.85 -17.78
N ARG A 60 -16.08 -12.00 -17.72
CA ARG A 60 -15.70 -12.62 -16.45
C ARG A 60 -14.65 -11.81 -15.71
N THR A 61 -13.64 -11.29 -16.42
CA THR A 61 -12.65 -10.38 -15.84
C THR A 61 -13.37 -9.17 -15.22
N VAL A 62 -14.29 -8.54 -15.94
CA VAL A 62 -15.09 -7.44 -15.39
C VAL A 62 -15.90 -7.87 -14.15
N CYS A 63 -16.55 -9.05 -14.17
CA CYS A 63 -17.25 -9.56 -12.99
C CYS A 63 -16.31 -9.77 -11.80
N ARG A 64 -15.10 -10.29 -12.04
CA ARG A 64 -14.07 -10.52 -11.02
C ARG A 64 -13.57 -9.22 -10.42
N ASP A 65 -13.21 -8.24 -11.23
CA ASP A 65 -12.71 -6.95 -10.78
C ASP A 65 -13.77 -6.20 -9.98
N ARG A 66 -15.03 -6.24 -10.47
CA ARG A 66 -16.17 -5.67 -9.75
C ARG A 66 -16.48 -6.42 -8.45
N PHE A 67 -16.29 -7.74 -8.40
CA PHE A 67 -16.46 -8.51 -7.16
C PHE A 67 -15.46 -8.06 -6.09
N PHE A 68 -14.16 -7.97 -6.43
CA PHE A 68 -13.15 -7.51 -5.47
C PHE A 68 -13.30 -6.04 -5.10
N ALA A 69 -13.70 -5.18 -6.04
CA ALA A 69 -14.02 -3.78 -5.74
C ALA A 69 -15.16 -3.68 -4.72
N ILE A 70 -16.27 -4.40 -4.94
CA ILE A 70 -17.39 -4.41 -3.99
C ILE A 70 -16.99 -5.04 -2.66
N LEU A 71 -16.21 -6.12 -2.67
CA LEU A 71 -15.67 -6.73 -1.46
C LEU A 71 -14.85 -5.70 -0.67
N GLY A 72 -14.05 -4.87 -1.35
CA GLY A 72 -13.30 -3.76 -0.75
C GLY A 72 -14.19 -2.75 -0.05
N GLU A 73 -15.27 -2.31 -0.72
CA GLU A 73 -16.24 -1.38 -0.15
C GLU A 73 -16.97 -1.98 1.06
N VAL A 74 -17.51 -3.20 0.97
CA VAL A 74 -18.23 -3.79 2.09
C VAL A 74 -17.31 -4.11 3.26
N SER A 75 -16.02 -4.39 3.01
CA SER A 75 -15.01 -4.62 4.04
C SER A 75 -14.67 -3.38 4.88
N THR A 76 -14.94 -2.17 4.39
CA THR A 76 -14.77 -0.92 5.16
C THR A 76 -16.05 -0.41 5.81
N MET A 77 -17.21 -0.96 5.44
CA MET A 77 -18.50 -0.54 5.98
C MET A 77 -18.70 -0.98 7.44
N PRO A 78 -19.34 -0.16 8.28
CA PRO A 78 -19.87 -0.62 9.56
C PRO A 78 -21.05 -1.58 9.32
N PRO A 79 -21.41 -2.41 10.32
CA PRO A 79 -22.60 -3.25 10.25
C PRO A 79 -23.86 -2.47 9.88
N VAL A 80 -24.69 -3.06 9.03
CA VAL A 80 -25.85 -2.40 8.41
C VAL A 80 -26.96 -2.10 9.43
N ALA A 81 -27.21 -2.99 10.39
CA ALA A 81 -28.24 -2.76 11.40
C ALA A 81 -27.86 -1.62 12.35
N LYS A 82 -28.86 -0.79 12.69
CA LYS A 82 -28.66 0.33 13.61
C LYS A 82 -28.22 -0.17 14.97
N VAL A 83 -27.36 0.63 15.60
CA VAL A 83 -26.73 0.29 16.87
C VAL A 83 -27.73 -0.13 17.97
N ALA A 84 -28.93 0.45 17.92
CA ALA A 84 -30.03 0.26 18.86
C ALA A 84 -30.87 -1.02 18.66
N GLU A 85 -30.82 -1.67 17.48
CA GLU A 85 -31.67 -2.82 17.14
C GLU A 85 -31.01 -4.17 17.46
N LEU A 86 -29.69 -4.18 17.71
CA LEU A 86 -28.91 -5.35 18.08
C LEU A 86 -28.97 -5.54 19.61
N ALA A 87 -29.95 -6.31 20.08
CA ALA A 87 -30.15 -6.63 21.50
C ALA A 87 -28.89 -7.23 22.17
N GLY A 88 -28.67 -6.87 23.43
CA GLY A 88 -27.45 -7.11 24.20
C GLY A 88 -26.93 -8.55 24.21
N SER A 89 -25.83 -8.77 23.47
CA SER A 89 -24.74 -9.74 23.73
C SER A 89 -23.65 -9.64 22.65
N VAL A 90 -24.02 -9.20 21.44
CA VAL A 90 -23.14 -9.00 20.26
C VAL A 90 -22.22 -7.76 20.39
N LEU A 91 -22.40 -6.95 21.44
CA LEU A 91 -21.76 -5.64 21.62
C LEU A 91 -20.24 -5.67 21.87
N LYS A 92 -19.59 -6.82 22.08
CA LYS A 92 -18.15 -6.87 22.37
C LYS A 92 -17.24 -6.85 21.14
N THR A 93 -17.75 -7.28 19.97
CA THR A 93 -16.97 -7.36 18.71
C THR A 93 -17.11 -6.13 17.83
N ARG A 94 -17.79 -5.08 18.30
CA ARG A 94 -18.27 -3.92 17.53
C ARG A 94 -17.19 -2.93 17.05
N LYS A 95 -15.94 -3.36 16.90
CA LYS A 95 -14.83 -2.52 16.43
C LYS A 95 -14.32 -2.86 15.04
N LEU A 96 -14.85 -3.89 14.40
CA LEU A 96 -14.34 -4.34 13.10
C LEU A 96 -15.36 -4.02 12.01
N ASN A 97 -14.96 -3.10 11.13
CA ASN A 97 -15.65 -2.86 9.86
C ASN A 97 -15.63 -4.15 9.02
N GLY A 98 -16.50 -4.23 8.02
CA GLY A 98 -16.58 -5.40 7.17
C GLY A 98 -17.38 -6.56 7.75
N THR A 99 -18.14 -6.34 8.82
CA THR A 99 -18.96 -7.37 9.47
C THR A 99 -20.44 -7.25 9.13
N MET A 100 -21.08 -8.40 8.93
CA MET A 100 -22.52 -8.54 8.83
C MET A 100 -23.18 -8.47 10.21
N ASN A 101 -24.50 -8.38 10.27
CA ASN A 101 -25.33 -8.28 11.47
C ASN A 101 -25.17 -9.48 12.41
N ASN A 102 -24.74 -10.63 11.90
CA ASN A 102 -24.41 -11.82 12.66
C ASN A 102 -23.00 -11.78 13.30
N GLY A 103 -22.20 -10.76 13.00
CA GLY A 103 -20.82 -10.60 13.47
C GLY A 103 -19.75 -11.31 12.62
N GLU A 104 -20.12 -12.05 11.58
CA GLU A 104 -19.18 -12.63 10.62
C GLU A 104 -18.76 -11.61 9.56
N PHE A 105 -17.62 -11.82 8.91
CA PHE A 105 -17.14 -10.92 7.85
C PHE A 105 -17.88 -11.14 6.53
N TRP A 106 -18.02 -10.10 5.70
CA TRP A 106 -18.50 -10.24 4.32
C TRP A 106 -17.62 -11.19 3.49
N ALA A 107 -16.31 -11.19 3.73
CA ALA A 107 -15.38 -12.13 3.11
C ALA A 107 -15.67 -13.59 3.53
N GLU A 108 -16.11 -13.82 4.77
CA GLU A 108 -16.53 -15.16 5.22
C GLU A 108 -17.79 -15.61 4.47
N TYR A 109 -18.77 -14.72 4.29
CA TYR A 109 -19.95 -15.02 3.48
C TYR A 109 -19.56 -15.46 2.07
N ALA A 110 -18.67 -14.72 1.41
CA ALA A 110 -18.17 -15.05 0.07
C ALA A 110 -17.45 -16.42 0.04
N VAL A 111 -16.57 -16.70 1.01
CA VAL A 111 -15.87 -17.99 1.11
C VAL A 111 -16.85 -19.15 1.36
N GLN A 112 -17.83 -18.99 2.24
CA GLN A 112 -18.84 -20.01 2.47
C GLN A 112 -19.68 -20.27 1.21
N ARG A 113 -20.02 -19.22 0.47
CA ARG A 113 -20.72 -19.34 -0.81
C ARG A 113 -19.88 -20.05 -1.85
N TYR A 114 -18.59 -19.72 -1.97
CA TYR A 114 -17.65 -20.46 -2.83
C TYR A 114 -17.74 -21.96 -2.59
N ARG A 115 -17.58 -22.36 -1.32
CA ARG A 115 -17.57 -23.78 -0.92
C ARG A 115 -18.89 -24.48 -1.19
N ALA A 116 -20.01 -23.77 -1.07
CA ALA A 116 -21.33 -24.32 -1.35
C ALA A 116 -21.51 -24.60 -2.85
N LEU A 117 -21.05 -23.69 -3.72
CA LEU A 117 -21.13 -23.81 -5.17
C LEU A 117 -20.15 -24.85 -5.71
N GLU A 118 -18.94 -24.90 -5.17
CA GLU A 118 -17.92 -25.91 -5.52
C GLU A 118 -18.42 -27.35 -5.27
N LYS A 119 -19.22 -27.54 -4.22
CA LYS A 119 -19.87 -28.84 -3.91
C LYS A 119 -21.05 -29.17 -4.83
N ASP A 120 -21.68 -28.17 -5.45
CA ASP A 120 -22.84 -28.34 -6.33
C ASP A 120 -22.42 -28.47 -7.80
N THR A 121 -21.70 -29.56 -8.09
CA THR A 121 -21.21 -29.89 -9.45
C THR A 121 -22.33 -30.20 -10.45
N LYS A 122 -23.59 -30.27 -10.00
CA LYS A 122 -24.75 -30.52 -10.86
C LYS A 122 -25.25 -29.26 -11.55
N HIS A 123 -25.11 -28.10 -10.90
CA HIS A 123 -25.62 -26.83 -11.38
C HIS A 123 -24.49 -25.86 -11.74
N TYR A 124 -23.33 -26.00 -11.11
CA TYR A 124 -22.18 -25.13 -11.32
C TYR A 124 -20.94 -25.95 -11.70
N LYS A 125 -20.16 -25.43 -12.63
CA LYS A 125 -18.81 -25.92 -12.91
C LYS A 125 -17.82 -24.83 -12.51
N ASN A 126 -16.89 -25.16 -11.63
CA ASN A 126 -15.81 -24.26 -11.24
C ASN A 126 -14.85 -24.07 -12.42
N ILE A 127 -14.49 -22.82 -12.70
CA ILE A 127 -13.59 -22.46 -13.81
C ILE A 127 -12.15 -22.35 -13.31
N ALA A 128 -11.94 -22.09 -12.02
CA ALA A 128 -10.61 -22.01 -11.46
C ALA A 128 -9.98 -23.42 -11.42
N GLU A 129 -8.96 -23.61 -12.23
CA GLU A 129 -8.12 -24.80 -12.23
C GLU A 129 -7.00 -24.58 -11.21
N PHE A 130 -6.98 -25.42 -10.18
CA PHE A 130 -5.92 -25.41 -9.17
C PHE A 130 -5.06 -26.66 -9.38
N ASP A 131 -3.74 -26.49 -9.27
CA ASP A 131 -2.85 -27.63 -9.07
C ASP A 131 -3.11 -28.30 -7.70
N GLU A 132 -2.48 -29.45 -7.48
CA GLU A 132 -2.67 -30.21 -6.24
C GLU A 132 -2.18 -29.42 -5.01
N GLU A 133 -1.13 -28.62 -5.18
CA GLU A 133 -0.53 -27.78 -4.16
C GLU A 133 -1.45 -26.63 -3.72
N SER A 134 -1.91 -25.80 -4.66
CA SER A 134 -2.87 -24.71 -4.42
C SER A 134 -4.16 -25.25 -3.80
N THR A 135 -4.63 -26.41 -4.27
CA THR A 135 -5.81 -27.08 -3.68
C THR A 135 -5.57 -27.46 -2.22
N GLN A 136 -4.36 -27.89 -1.86
CA GLN A 136 -3.99 -28.27 -0.51
C GLN A 136 -3.83 -27.03 0.40
N VAL A 137 -3.13 -26.00 -0.05
CA VAL A 137 -2.97 -24.72 0.66
C VAL A 137 -4.34 -24.10 0.98
N LYS A 138 -5.25 -24.09 0.00
CA LYS A 138 -6.63 -23.62 0.18
C LYS A 138 -7.37 -24.38 1.27
N LYS A 139 -7.28 -25.72 1.26
CA LYS A 139 -7.90 -26.57 2.29
C LYS A 139 -7.32 -26.30 3.67
N ASP A 140 -6.03 -26.02 3.76
CA ASP A 140 -5.37 -25.77 5.03
C ASP A 140 -5.66 -24.37 5.58
N ALA A 141 -5.69 -23.34 4.72
CA ALA A 141 -6.20 -22.02 5.06
C ALA A 141 -7.64 -22.09 5.62
N PHE A 142 -8.49 -22.88 4.97
CA PHE A 142 -9.86 -23.13 5.39
C PHE A 142 -9.98 -23.84 6.75
N LYS A 143 -9.16 -24.87 7.01
CA LYS A 143 -9.09 -25.50 8.33
C LYS A 143 -8.59 -24.51 9.39
N THR A 144 -7.67 -23.63 9.04
CA THR A 144 -7.13 -22.61 9.94
C THR A 144 -8.20 -21.59 10.30
N ILE A 145 -9.02 -21.13 9.35
CA ILE A 145 -10.20 -20.29 9.64
C ILE A 145 -11.16 -20.97 10.62
N GLU A 146 -11.47 -22.25 10.43
CA GLU A 146 -12.34 -23.01 11.34
C GLU A 146 -11.72 -23.13 12.75
N LYS A 147 -10.40 -23.34 12.86
CA LYS A 147 -9.67 -23.34 14.13
C LYS A 147 -9.73 -21.98 14.81
N ILE A 148 -9.47 -20.90 14.07
CA ILE A 148 -9.55 -19.52 14.58
C ILE A 148 -10.93 -19.25 15.17
N LYS A 149 -12.01 -19.61 14.47
CA LYS A 149 -13.38 -19.47 14.99
C LYS A 149 -13.60 -20.27 16.27
N ALA A 150 -13.10 -21.50 16.33
CA ALA A 150 -13.19 -22.32 17.53
C ALA A 150 -12.41 -21.72 18.72
N ASP A 151 -11.28 -21.06 18.44
CA ASP A 151 -10.46 -20.41 19.46
C ASP A 151 -11.08 -19.08 19.94
N ILE A 152 -11.68 -18.29 19.02
CA ILE A 152 -12.48 -17.10 19.36
C ILE A 152 -13.64 -17.48 20.28
N ALA A 153 -14.35 -18.58 19.99
CA ALA A 153 -15.46 -19.05 20.81
C ALA A 153 -15.04 -19.49 22.23
N LYS A 154 -13.77 -19.88 22.43
CA LYS A 154 -13.23 -20.31 23.72
C LYS A 154 -12.53 -19.19 24.49
N SER A 155 -12.09 -18.14 23.80
CA SER A 155 -11.26 -17.09 24.39
C SER A 155 -12.09 -16.07 25.17
N THR A 156 -11.59 -15.70 26.34
CA THR A 156 -12.20 -14.71 27.24
C THR A 156 -11.54 -13.33 27.15
N THR A 157 -10.46 -13.18 26.37
CA THR A 157 -9.65 -11.95 26.33
C THR A 157 -9.94 -11.18 25.05
N ASP A 158 -10.42 -9.94 25.19
CA ASP A 158 -10.81 -9.10 24.04
C ASP A 158 -9.64 -8.83 23.08
N GLN A 159 -8.42 -8.58 23.58
CA GLN A 159 -7.25 -8.35 22.72
C GLN A 159 -6.85 -9.59 21.91
N PHE A 160 -6.89 -10.76 22.55
CA PHE A 160 -6.60 -12.04 21.88
C PHE A 160 -7.65 -12.32 20.79
N ASN A 161 -8.92 -11.99 21.06
CA ASN A 161 -9.99 -12.07 20.07
C ASN A 161 -9.78 -11.12 18.90
N SER A 162 -9.33 -9.89 19.13
CA SER A 162 -9.02 -8.94 18.04
C SER A 162 -7.90 -9.45 17.15
N GLN A 163 -6.81 -10.00 17.72
CA GLN A 163 -5.71 -10.57 16.93
C GLN A 163 -6.17 -11.79 16.14
N LEU A 164 -6.94 -12.71 16.75
CA LEU A 164 -7.52 -13.85 16.04
C LEU A 164 -8.43 -13.41 14.88
N ARG A 165 -9.25 -12.37 15.08
CA ARG A 165 -10.09 -11.79 14.03
C ARG A 165 -9.28 -11.15 12.90
N ALA A 166 -8.13 -10.56 13.19
CA ALA A 166 -7.23 -10.03 12.18
C ALA A 166 -6.65 -11.15 11.31
N PHE A 167 -6.20 -12.25 11.92
CA PHE A 167 -5.77 -13.45 11.19
C PHE A 167 -6.91 -14.07 10.38
N GLU A 168 -8.12 -14.17 10.94
CA GLU A 168 -9.31 -14.62 10.20
C GLU A 168 -9.52 -13.78 8.93
N LEU A 169 -9.44 -12.46 9.07
CA LEU A 169 -9.60 -11.54 7.95
C LEU A 169 -8.53 -11.72 6.87
N LEU A 170 -7.25 -11.88 7.26
CA LEU A 170 -6.14 -12.16 6.35
C LEU A 170 -6.34 -13.47 5.59
N PHE A 171 -6.63 -14.58 6.29
CA PHE A 171 -6.87 -15.88 5.65
C PHE A 171 -8.07 -15.86 4.70
N LEU A 172 -9.13 -15.13 5.04
CA LEU A 172 -10.31 -15.01 4.19
C LEU A 172 -10.00 -14.27 2.89
N HIS A 173 -9.30 -13.14 2.96
CA HIS A 173 -8.97 -12.35 1.78
C HIS A 173 -7.93 -13.02 0.91
N LEU A 174 -6.86 -13.56 1.48
CA LEU A 174 -5.86 -14.33 0.74
C LEU A 174 -6.47 -15.58 0.09
N GLY A 175 -7.36 -16.29 0.80
CA GLY A 175 -8.08 -17.43 0.24
C GLY A 175 -9.02 -17.08 -0.92
N LEU A 176 -9.54 -15.84 -0.97
CA LEU A 176 -10.28 -15.32 -2.12
C LEU A 176 -9.34 -14.85 -3.24
N GLN A 177 -8.19 -14.25 -2.90
CA GLN A 177 -7.19 -13.79 -3.87
C GLN A 177 -6.54 -14.95 -4.62
N GLN A 178 -6.39 -16.11 -3.96
CA GLN A 178 -5.95 -17.35 -4.59
C GLN A 178 -6.81 -17.76 -5.80
N LEU A 179 -8.06 -17.30 -5.90
CA LEU A 179 -8.92 -17.56 -7.07
C LEU A 179 -8.49 -16.79 -8.33
N THR A 180 -7.68 -15.76 -8.17
CA THR A 180 -7.18 -14.89 -9.25
C THR A 180 -5.69 -15.11 -9.47
N ASP A 181 -4.93 -15.21 -8.38
CA ASP A 181 -3.48 -15.41 -8.39
C ASP A 181 -3.10 -16.52 -7.39
N PRO A 182 -3.11 -17.80 -7.84
CA PRO A 182 -2.88 -18.92 -6.96
C PRO A 182 -1.45 -18.97 -6.40
N GLN A 183 -0.43 -18.71 -7.23
CA GLN A 183 0.97 -18.91 -6.84
C GLN A 183 1.37 -17.90 -5.77
N GLU A 184 1.21 -16.60 -6.06
CA GLU A 184 1.56 -15.54 -5.11
C GLU A 184 0.76 -15.65 -3.81
N SER A 185 -0.51 -16.04 -3.88
CA SER A 185 -1.35 -16.23 -2.69
C SER A 185 -0.92 -17.44 -1.85
N ASN A 186 -0.38 -18.50 -2.48
CA ASN A 186 0.03 -19.71 -1.77
C ASN A 186 1.21 -19.44 -0.83
N ASP A 187 2.21 -18.71 -1.32
CA ASP A 187 3.42 -18.40 -0.56
C ASP A 187 3.07 -17.56 0.67
N VAL A 188 2.31 -16.49 0.46
CA VAL A 188 1.83 -15.62 1.56
C VAL A 188 0.94 -16.38 2.55
N LEU A 189 0.09 -17.30 2.07
CA LEU A 189 -0.72 -18.16 2.95
C LEU A 189 0.13 -19.12 3.80
N GLY A 190 1.21 -19.65 3.23
CA GLY A 190 2.18 -20.51 3.93
C GLY A 190 2.91 -19.77 5.05
N GLU A 191 3.40 -18.57 4.76
CA GLU A 191 4.02 -17.67 5.74
C GLU A 191 3.04 -17.28 6.84
N LEU A 192 1.82 -16.88 6.46
CA LEU A 192 0.78 -16.51 7.41
C LEU A 192 0.38 -17.68 8.31
N GLN A 193 0.32 -18.90 7.78
CA GLN A 193 0.04 -20.11 8.56
C GLN A 193 1.15 -20.38 9.59
N SER A 194 2.41 -20.25 9.20
CA SER A 194 3.55 -20.37 10.10
C SER A 194 3.52 -19.29 11.20
N CYS A 195 3.21 -18.05 10.82
CA CYS A 195 3.04 -16.95 11.75
C CYS A 195 1.91 -17.20 12.75
N TYR A 196 0.73 -17.62 12.28
CA TYR A 196 -0.41 -17.97 13.13
C TYR A 196 -0.05 -19.06 14.16
N GLN A 197 0.66 -20.11 13.75
CA GLN A 197 1.12 -21.16 14.67
C GLN A 197 2.10 -20.62 15.72
N LYS A 198 3.05 -19.77 15.32
CA LYS A 198 4.01 -19.15 16.24
C LYS A 198 3.33 -18.20 17.25
N VAL A 199 2.34 -17.42 16.83
CA VAL A 199 1.63 -16.46 17.71
C VAL A 199 0.72 -17.19 18.71
N PHE A 200 -0.02 -18.21 18.28
CA PHE A 200 -1.13 -18.77 19.06
C PHE A 200 -0.89 -20.19 19.60
N HIS A 201 -0.01 -20.97 18.97
CA HIS A 201 0.15 -22.41 19.23
C HIS A 201 1.59 -22.83 19.51
N ALA A 202 2.51 -21.88 19.73
CA ALA A 202 3.88 -22.20 20.13
C ALA A 202 3.89 -23.09 21.40
N PRO A 203 4.65 -24.20 21.41
CA PRO A 203 4.62 -25.15 22.52
C PRO A 203 5.11 -24.49 23.81
N LYS A 204 4.28 -24.51 24.86
CA LYS A 204 4.57 -23.97 26.20
C LYS A 204 5.67 -24.72 26.97
N THR A 205 6.55 -25.47 26.31
CA THR A 205 7.53 -26.35 26.96
C THR A 205 8.91 -26.27 26.33
N THR A 206 9.67 -25.23 26.71
CA THR A 206 11.07 -25.43 27.11
C THR A 206 11.47 -24.32 28.06
N LYS A 207 12.02 -24.72 29.20
CA LYS A 207 12.67 -23.85 30.17
C LYS A 207 13.60 -22.88 29.45
N ARG A 208 13.59 -21.62 29.89
CA ARG A 208 14.70 -20.67 29.76
C ARG A 208 15.98 -21.33 30.28
N THR A 209 16.67 -22.09 29.43
CA THR A 209 18.00 -22.61 29.66
C THR A 209 18.83 -22.35 28.42
N LYS A 210 19.59 -21.25 28.46
CA LYS A 210 20.84 -21.01 27.73
C LYS A 210 20.88 -21.54 26.28
N ALA A 211 20.16 -20.87 25.38
CA ALA A 211 20.63 -20.61 24.03
C ALA A 211 20.36 -19.12 23.82
N LYS A 212 21.41 -18.30 23.88
CA LYS A 212 21.29 -16.83 23.96
C LYS A 212 22.14 -16.15 22.88
N ALA A 213 22.30 -16.83 21.74
CA ALA A 213 23.17 -16.37 20.66
C ALA A 213 22.61 -16.62 19.24
N GLU A 214 21.45 -17.26 19.07
CA GLU A 214 20.87 -17.53 17.73
C GLU A 214 19.38 -17.11 17.59
N GLU A 215 18.71 -16.65 18.65
CA GLU A 215 17.30 -16.17 18.59
C GLU A 215 17.18 -14.67 18.24
N GLU A 216 18.28 -13.92 18.03
CA GLU A 216 18.21 -12.49 17.66
C GLU A 216 17.92 -12.26 16.16
N ASP A 217 18.11 -13.27 15.31
CA ASP A 217 17.94 -13.17 13.86
C ASP A 217 16.62 -13.74 13.31
N GLU A 218 15.88 -14.56 14.07
CA GLU A 218 14.57 -15.04 13.58
C GLU A 218 13.53 -13.91 13.68
N PRO A 219 12.81 -13.57 12.57
CA PRO A 219 11.84 -12.48 12.58
C PRO A 219 10.71 -12.79 13.55
N GLN A 220 10.34 -11.79 14.35
CA GLN A 220 9.21 -11.94 15.26
C GLN A 220 7.93 -12.13 14.44
N PRO A 221 6.92 -12.87 14.94
CA PRO A 221 5.70 -13.08 14.17
C PRO A 221 4.99 -11.77 13.76
N VAL A 222 5.13 -10.72 14.57
CA VAL A 222 4.59 -9.38 14.23
C VAL A 222 5.37 -8.76 13.06
N GLU A 223 6.69 -8.97 12.96
CA GLU A 223 7.50 -8.50 11.84
C GLU A 223 7.03 -9.17 10.55
N VAL A 224 6.81 -10.48 10.56
CA VAL A 224 6.22 -11.21 9.41
C VAL A 224 4.85 -10.67 9.03
N VAL A 225 3.98 -10.35 10.00
CA VAL A 225 2.68 -9.72 9.69
C VAL A 225 2.89 -8.38 9.01
N ILE A 226 3.77 -7.51 9.54
CA ILE A 226 4.05 -6.20 8.93
C ILE A 226 4.59 -6.36 7.51
N ASP A 227 5.48 -7.32 7.26
CA ASP A 227 6.03 -7.58 5.93
C ASP A 227 4.94 -8.01 4.94
N ILE A 228 4.01 -8.87 5.36
CA ILE A 228 2.82 -9.24 4.55
C ILE A 228 1.93 -8.01 4.30
N LEU A 229 1.77 -7.12 5.28
CA LEU A 229 1.01 -5.89 5.07
C LEU A 229 1.70 -4.96 4.09
N LEU A 230 3.04 -4.87 4.12
CA LEU A 230 3.80 -4.07 3.17
C LEU A 230 3.71 -4.64 1.75
N SER A 231 3.73 -5.97 1.57
CA SER A 231 3.50 -6.60 0.26
C SER A 231 2.05 -6.42 -0.26
N PHE A 232 1.09 -6.17 0.63
CA PHE A 232 -0.26 -5.77 0.22
C PHE A 232 -0.33 -4.31 -0.23
N LEU A 233 0.44 -3.43 0.42
CA LEU A 233 0.49 -2.01 0.11
C LEU A 233 1.30 -1.71 -1.16
N SER A 234 2.27 -2.56 -1.54
CA SER A 234 2.98 -2.45 -2.82
C SER A 234 2.06 -2.64 -4.02
N LYS A 235 0.98 -3.42 -3.86
CA LYS A 235 0.01 -3.69 -4.91
C LYS A 235 -0.97 -2.52 -5.10
N SER A 236 -1.41 -2.32 -6.34
CA SER A 236 -2.46 -1.35 -6.74
C SER A 236 -3.88 -1.86 -6.42
N SER A 237 -4.10 -2.33 -5.19
CA SER A 237 -5.40 -2.87 -4.76
C SER A 237 -5.98 -2.13 -3.54
N ALA A 238 -7.09 -1.43 -3.74
CA ALA A 238 -7.81 -0.74 -2.67
C ALA A 238 -8.30 -1.72 -1.58
N LEU A 239 -8.70 -2.94 -1.97
CA LEU A 239 -9.09 -3.98 -1.01
C LEU A 239 -7.93 -4.36 -0.10
N LEU A 240 -6.74 -4.61 -0.67
CA LEU A 240 -5.56 -5.00 0.09
C LEU A 240 -5.03 -3.86 0.96
N ARG A 241 -5.12 -2.61 0.48
CA ARG A 241 -4.84 -1.41 1.28
C ARG A 241 -5.74 -1.33 2.51
N ASN A 242 -7.05 -1.42 2.32
CA ASN A 242 -8.02 -1.38 3.42
C ASN A 242 -7.80 -2.52 4.42
N LEU A 243 -7.48 -3.72 3.93
CA LEU A 243 -7.14 -4.87 4.75
C LEU A 243 -5.87 -4.59 5.59
N ALA A 244 -4.82 -4.06 4.97
CA ALA A 244 -3.58 -3.74 5.64
C ALA A 244 -3.78 -2.71 6.76
N GLU A 245 -4.54 -1.64 6.52
CA GLU A 245 -4.84 -0.64 7.55
C GLU A 245 -5.62 -1.23 8.73
N GLN A 246 -6.65 -2.06 8.46
CA GLN A 246 -7.46 -2.69 9.51
C GLN A 246 -6.64 -3.65 10.37
N VAL A 247 -5.81 -4.47 9.75
CA VAL A 247 -4.95 -5.42 10.46
C VAL A 247 -3.85 -4.68 11.21
N PHE A 248 -3.22 -3.69 10.59
CA PHE A 248 -2.19 -2.86 11.23
C PHE A 248 -2.74 -2.15 12.47
N GLU A 249 -3.96 -1.59 12.40
CA GLU A 249 -4.57 -0.94 13.56
C GLU A 249 -4.65 -1.88 14.78
N ILE A 250 -4.91 -3.18 14.57
CA ILE A 250 -5.00 -4.21 15.62
C ILE A 250 -3.62 -4.58 16.17
N PHE A 251 -2.59 -4.65 15.32
CA PHE A 251 -1.23 -5.03 15.71
C PHE A 251 -0.32 -3.85 16.06
N SER A 252 -0.79 -2.62 15.89
CA SER A 252 0.01 -1.40 16.05
C SER A 252 0.65 -1.27 17.44
N ASP A 253 0.05 -1.84 18.49
CA ASP A 253 0.61 -1.83 19.85
C ASP A 253 1.80 -2.79 20.03
N LYS A 254 1.97 -3.75 19.12
CA LYS A 254 3.06 -4.74 19.11
C LYS A 254 4.18 -4.40 18.13
N LEU A 255 4.11 -3.26 17.45
CA LEU A 255 5.12 -2.85 16.48
C LEU A 255 6.51 -2.91 17.12
N THR A 256 7.44 -3.61 16.46
CA THR A 256 8.84 -3.75 16.91
C THR A 256 9.70 -2.66 16.29
N LYS A 257 10.92 -2.46 16.85
CA LYS A 257 11.88 -1.50 16.28
C LYS A 257 12.32 -1.91 14.86
N LYS A 258 12.50 -3.21 14.59
CA LYS A 258 12.87 -3.73 13.27
C LYS A 258 11.77 -3.44 12.24
N ALA A 259 10.52 -3.80 12.55
CA ALA A 259 9.37 -3.53 11.68
C ALA A 259 9.17 -2.03 11.40
N LEU A 260 9.34 -1.16 12.42
CA LEU A 260 9.28 0.28 12.20
C LEU A 260 10.41 0.75 11.27
N HIS A 261 11.62 0.20 11.41
CA HIS A 261 12.74 0.61 10.56
C HIS A 261 12.50 0.25 9.09
N LEU A 262 11.98 -0.94 8.81
CA LEU A 262 11.58 -1.35 7.46
C LEU A 262 10.57 -0.38 6.83
N MET A 263 9.56 0.04 7.61
CA MET A 263 8.60 1.05 7.15
C MET A 263 9.26 2.41 6.86
N LEU A 264 10.27 2.81 7.63
CA LEU A 264 10.97 4.08 7.43
C LEU A 264 11.94 4.02 6.25
N GLU A 265 12.59 2.88 6.02
CA GLU A 265 13.47 2.64 4.87
C GLU A 265 12.72 2.82 3.55
N ILE A 266 11.51 2.25 3.43
CA ILE A 266 10.63 2.48 2.27
C ILE A 266 10.35 3.97 2.02
N LEU A 267 10.21 4.78 3.08
CA LEU A 267 9.98 6.21 2.94
C LEU A 267 11.24 6.98 2.52
N GLU A 268 12.42 6.44 2.78
CA GLU A 268 13.73 7.02 2.44
C GLU A 268 14.20 6.67 1.03
N THR A 269 13.72 5.56 0.43
CA THR A 269 14.04 5.17 -0.96
C THR A 269 13.69 6.26 -1.96
N LYS A 270 14.45 6.44 -3.04
CA LYS A 270 14.23 7.56 -3.99
C LYS A 270 12.99 7.34 -4.87
N GLU A 271 12.28 8.42 -5.19
CA GLU A 271 11.17 8.38 -6.14
C GLU A 271 11.67 8.38 -7.60
N SER A 272 12.23 7.26 -8.03
CA SER A 272 12.82 7.02 -9.36
C SER A 272 12.64 5.56 -9.77
N GLN A 273 12.91 5.22 -11.03
CA GLN A 273 12.91 3.83 -11.52
C GLN A 273 13.79 2.91 -10.68
N ALA A 274 15.04 3.30 -10.39
CA ALA A 274 15.91 2.52 -9.50
C ALA A 274 15.35 2.32 -8.08
N GLY A 275 14.48 3.23 -7.62
CA GLY A 275 13.79 3.08 -6.33
C GLY A 275 12.56 2.20 -6.41
N GLU A 276 11.94 2.07 -7.59
CA GLU A 276 10.91 1.06 -7.86
C GLU A 276 11.55 -0.33 -7.85
N GLU A 277 12.65 -0.52 -8.58
CA GLU A 277 13.41 -1.78 -8.59
C GLU A 277 13.83 -2.21 -7.18
N GLU A 278 14.39 -1.29 -6.37
CA GLU A 278 14.75 -1.54 -4.97
C GLU A 278 13.56 -2.01 -4.12
N LEU A 279 12.36 -1.46 -4.34
CA LEU A 279 11.18 -1.72 -3.50
C LEU A 279 10.35 -2.90 -3.96
N PHE A 280 10.39 -3.25 -5.25
CA PHE A 280 9.45 -4.20 -5.85
C PHE A 280 10.13 -5.36 -6.59
N GLU A 281 11.39 -5.23 -7.03
CA GLU A 281 12.10 -6.33 -7.72
C GLU A 281 12.97 -7.18 -6.79
N VAL A 282 13.28 -6.72 -5.57
CA VAL A 282 14.05 -7.50 -4.60
C VAL A 282 13.13 -8.32 -3.70
N ARG A 283 12.59 -9.43 -4.22
CA ARG A 283 12.03 -10.52 -3.40
C ARG A 283 11.86 -11.89 -4.09
N ASP A 284 12.42 -12.08 -5.29
CA ASP A 284 12.62 -13.41 -5.85
C ASP A 284 14.12 -13.71 -5.88
N ASP A 285 14.52 -14.65 -5.02
CA ASP A 285 15.79 -15.39 -4.90
C ASP A 285 17.07 -14.90 -5.60
N ASP A 286 18.15 -14.85 -4.80
CA ASP A 286 19.57 -14.92 -5.19
C ASP A 286 19.79 -15.56 -6.59
N MET A 287 20.05 -14.74 -7.61
CA MET A 287 20.76 -15.13 -8.82
C MET A 287 21.78 -14.05 -9.16
N ASP A 288 23.02 -14.52 -9.30
CA ASP A 288 24.23 -13.79 -9.64
C ASP A 288 24.02 -12.70 -10.69
N THR A 289 24.66 -11.55 -10.42
CA THR A 289 25.24 -10.68 -11.46
C THR A 289 25.88 -11.54 -12.54
N ASP A 290 25.33 -11.51 -13.75
CA ASP A 290 26.12 -11.45 -14.97
C ASP A 290 25.42 -10.51 -15.96
N ASP A 291 26.14 -9.43 -16.21
CA ASP A 291 25.98 -8.42 -17.24
C ASP A 291 26.14 -9.12 -18.60
N ASP A 292 25.07 -9.24 -19.39
CA ASP A 292 25.16 -9.53 -20.82
C ASP A 292 24.02 -8.80 -21.56
N GLU A 293 24.43 -7.76 -22.28
CA GLU A 293 23.71 -7.10 -23.37
C GLU A 293 23.18 -8.14 -24.37
N ASP A 294 21.86 -8.21 -24.57
CA ASP A 294 21.33 -8.56 -25.89
C ASP A 294 19.96 -7.89 -26.10
N ASP A 295 20.00 -6.87 -26.95
CA ASP A 295 18.88 -6.05 -27.42
C ASP A 295 18.18 -6.82 -28.55
N ASP A 296 17.17 -7.63 -28.21
CA ASP A 296 16.33 -8.33 -29.19
C ASP A 296 14.88 -7.79 -29.09
N VAL A 297 14.62 -6.78 -29.92
CA VAL A 297 13.33 -6.10 -30.07
C VAL A 297 12.33 -7.05 -30.74
N GLU A 298 11.43 -7.65 -29.96
CA GLU A 298 10.22 -8.28 -30.51
C GLU A 298 9.16 -7.20 -30.83
N GLU A 299 8.83 -7.08 -32.14
CA GLU A 299 7.70 -6.31 -32.67
C GLU A 299 6.39 -6.66 -31.97
N ILE A 300 5.79 -5.72 -31.23
CA ILE A 300 4.38 -5.78 -30.83
C ILE A 300 3.58 -4.82 -31.70
N ASP A 301 2.87 -5.42 -32.67
CA ASP A 301 1.75 -4.86 -33.42
C ASP A 301 0.61 -4.48 -32.44
N MET A 302 0.35 -3.18 -32.27
CA MET A 302 -0.83 -2.69 -31.56
C MET A 302 -1.64 -1.72 -32.42
N GLU A 303 -2.67 -2.30 -33.03
CA GLU A 303 -3.79 -1.66 -33.73
C GLU A 303 -4.43 -0.57 -32.85
N SER A 304 -4.17 0.69 -33.20
CA SER A 304 -4.77 1.87 -32.57
C SER A 304 -6.12 2.21 -33.21
N THR A 305 -7.22 1.94 -32.52
CA THR A 305 -8.52 2.57 -32.82
C THR A 305 -8.61 3.93 -32.13
N ALA A 306 -8.27 4.97 -32.88
CA ALA A 306 -8.57 6.36 -32.57
C ALA A 306 -10.08 6.61 -32.65
N ASN A 307 -10.64 7.30 -31.65
CA ASN A 307 -11.93 7.95 -31.78
C ASN A 307 -11.94 9.23 -30.94
N GLU A 308 -11.77 10.37 -31.62
CA GLU A 308 -11.83 11.71 -31.06
C GLU A 308 -13.27 12.28 -31.14
N GLU A 309 -13.67 12.94 -30.04
CA GLU A 309 -14.47 14.18 -29.89
C GLU A 309 -15.96 14.26 -30.34
N ASP A 310 -16.86 14.72 -29.45
CA ASP A 310 -17.14 16.16 -29.26
C ASP A 310 -18.34 16.49 -28.30
N GLU A 311 -18.12 17.54 -27.49
CA GLU A 311 -18.93 18.53 -26.72
C GLU A 311 -20.35 18.30 -26.10
N SER A 312 -20.51 18.70 -24.82
CA SER A 312 -21.17 19.99 -24.41
C SER A 312 -21.41 20.14 -22.88
N ALA A 313 -21.27 21.38 -22.41
CA ALA A 313 -21.35 21.87 -21.02
C ALA A 313 -22.79 22.11 -20.48
N ASP A 314 -23.00 22.09 -19.14
CA ASP A 314 -23.29 23.27 -18.28
C ASP A 314 -23.62 22.90 -16.80
N ASP A 315 -23.45 23.91 -15.93
CA ASP A 315 -23.31 24.10 -14.47
C ASP A 315 -24.31 23.50 -13.42
N ASP A 316 -23.79 23.29 -12.19
CA ASP A 316 -24.20 23.87 -10.88
C ASP A 316 -24.10 22.94 -9.62
N GLU A 317 -23.14 23.31 -8.75
CA GLU A 317 -23.06 23.38 -7.26
C GLU A 317 -23.31 22.20 -6.25
N GLU A 318 -22.25 22.00 -5.42
CA GLU A 318 -22.14 21.70 -3.97
C GLU A 318 -22.15 20.24 -3.38
N ASP A 319 -20.93 19.83 -2.97
CA ASP A 319 -20.46 19.33 -1.64
C ASP A 319 -20.28 17.80 -1.34
N VAL A 320 -19.00 17.47 -1.03
CA VAL A 320 -18.34 16.36 -0.29
C VAL A 320 -18.43 14.89 -0.77
N ASP A 321 -17.34 14.37 -1.35
CA ASP A 321 -16.35 13.45 -0.73
C ASP A 321 -15.25 13.11 -1.76
N GLU A 322 -14.02 13.55 -1.47
CA GLU A 322 -12.82 13.35 -2.29
C GLU A 322 -12.33 11.89 -2.23
N ASP A 323 -12.45 11.17 -3.35
CA ASP A 323 -11.63 10.00 -3.71
C ASP A 323 -11.66 9.90 -5.24
N ASP A 324 -11.02 10.89 -5.88
CA ASP A 324 -10.70 10.86 -7.30
C ASP A 324 -9.17 10.84 -7.43
N ASP A 325 -8.60 9.64 -7.35
CA ASP A 325 -7.19 9.34 -7.62
C ASP A 325 -6.93 9.43 -9.15
N ASP A 326 -7.30 10.54 -9.78
CA ASP A 326 -6.84 10.89 -11.12
C ASP A 326 -6.08 12.20 -11.03
N VAL A 327 -4.80 12.08 -10.63
CA VAL A 327 -3.87 13.19 -10.69
C VAL A 327 -3.55 13.41 -12.17
N GLU A 328 -4.35 14.24 -12.84
CA GLU A 328 -3.95 14.82 -14.13
C GLU A 328 -2.70 15.68 -13.89
N ILE A 329 -1.54 15.11 -14.17
CA ILE A 329 -0.24 15.79 -14.07
C ILE A 329 -0.02 16.55 -15.37
N ASP A 330 -0.10 17.87 -15.28
CA ASP A 330 0.34 18.85 -16.27
C ASP A 330 1.80 18.56 -16.70
N GLU A 331 2.07 18.64 -18.01
CA GLU A 331 3.31 18.21 -18.67
C GLU A 331 4.48 19.21 -18.50
N ASP A 332 4.54 19.98 -17.41
CA ASP A 332 5.54 21.02 -17.21
C ASP A 332 6.83 20.47 -16.54
N ASP A 333 7.49 19.52 -17.20
CA ASP A 333 8.95 19.34 -17.06
C ASP A 333 9.57 19.78 -18.38
N ASP A 334 9.76 21.10 -18.52
CA ASP A 334 10.69 21.72 -19.47
C ASP A 334 12.14 21.33 -19.04
N GLU A 335 12.49 20.05 -19.19
CA GLU A 335 13.89 19.62 -19.14
C GLU A 335 14.55 20.00 -20.48
N ASP A 336 15.67 20.73 -20.40
CA ASP A 336 16.53 21.10 -21.52
C ASP A 336 16.74 19.91 -22.47
N VAL A 337 16.62 20.16 -23.79
CA VAL A 337 16.72 19.14 -24.86
C VAL A 337 17.87 18.17 -24.59
N ASP A 338 17.51 16.96 -24.16
CA ASP A 338 18.38 15.90 -23.68
C ASP A 338 19.56 15.69 -24.65
N GLU A 339 20.79 15.83 -24.13
CA GLU A 339 22.03 15.69 -24.91
C GLU A 339 22.12 14.28 -25.53
N GLU A 340 21.47 13.30 -24.89
CA GLU A 340 21.32 11.94 -25.37
C GLU A 340 20.35 11.83 -26.56
N LEU A 341 19.23 12.58 -26.54
CA LEU A 341 18.31 12.66 -27.67
C LEU A 341 19.00 13.32 -28.88
N ARG A 342 19.83 14.34 -28.64
CA ARG A 342 20.65 14.96 -29.70
C ARG A 342 21.65 13.96 -30.29
N ASN A 343 22.28 13.13 -29.47
CA ASN A 343 23.20 12.09 -29.93
C ASN A 343 22.49 10.99 -30.73
N LYS A 344 21.33 10.49 -30.27
CA LYS A 344 20.50 9.51 -30.99
C LYS A 344 20.00 10.07 -32.33
N ILE A 345 19.59 11.34 -32.37
CA ILE A 345 19.21 12.02 -33.62
C ILE A 345 20.43 12.20 -34.54
N GLN A 346 21.59 12.59 -34.01
CA GLN A 346 22.82 12.74 -34.79
C GLN A 346 23.30 11.40 -35.35
N GLU A 347 23.13 10.30 -34.62
CA GLU A 347 23.41 8.94 -35.07
C GLU A 347 22.41 8.48 -36.13
N ALA A 348 21.12 8.77 -35.98
CA ALA A 348 20.12 8.54 -37.02
C ALA A 348 20.47 9.29 -38.31
N MET A 349 20.89 10.56 -38.19
CA MET A 349 21.37 11.38 -39.31
C MET A 349 22.65 10.82 -39.96
N LYS A 350 23.60 10.30 -39.17
CA LYS A 350 24.81 9.64 -39.69
C LYS A 350 24.49 8.31 -40.39
N SER A 351 23.57 7.52 -39.83
CA SER A 351 23.18 6.22 -40.37
C SER A 351 22.48 6.31 -41.73
N GLN A 352 21.75 7.39 -41.99
CA GLN A 352 21.08 7.67 -43.27
C GLN A 352 21.96 8.45 -44.27
N GLY A 353 23.24 8.69 -43.94
CA GLY A 353 24.18 9.36 -44.83
C GLY A 353 23.98 10.89 -44.94
N ILE A 354 23.12 11.49 -44.12
CA ILE A 354 22.86 12.94 -44.10
C ILE A 354 24.10 13.71 -43.60
N LEU A 355 24.86 13.10 -42.68
CA LEU A 355 26.11 13.64 -42.12
C LEU A 355 27.36 12.92 -42.64
N ALA A 356 27.31 12.34 -43.84
CA ALA A 356 28.44 11.62 -44.43
C ALA A 356 29.58 12.57 -44.86
N GLY A 357 30.28 13.12 -43.88
CA GLY A 357 31.60 13.73 -44.02
C GLY A 357 31.64 15.25 -44.09
N SER A 358 31.49 15.95 -42.96
CA SER A 358 32.23 17.20 -42.71
C SER A 358 32.25 17.55 -41.21
N ASP A 359 33.42 17.98 -40.76
CA ASP A 359 33.64 18.71 -39.49
C ASP A 359 33.64 20.23 -39.78
N ASP A 360 33.05 20.63 -40.92
CA ASP A 360 33.04 21.98 -41.48
C ASP A 360 31.58 22.41 -41.73
N GLU A 361 31.19 23.53 -41.11
CA GLU A 361 29.82 24.09 -41.05
C GLU A 361 29.32 24.74 -42.37
N ASP A 362 30.02 24.55 -43.50
CA ASP A 362 29.83 25.34 -44.73
C ASP A 362 29.80 24.49 -46.04
N GLU A 363 29.31 23.24 -46.03
CA GLU A 363 29.01 22.48 -47.26
C GLU A 363 27.51 22.22 -47.44
N ASP A 364 27.01 22.53 -48.65
CA ASP A 364 25.60 22.39 -49.06
C ASP A 364 25.09 20.96 -48.75
N MET A 365 23.97 20.87 -48.02
CA MET A 365 23.25 19.63 -47.75
C MET A 365 23.13 18.81 -49.04
N PRO A 366 23.56 17.54 -49.06
CA PRO A 366 23.36 16.69 -50.23
C PRO A 366 21.86 16.63 -50.54
N ASP A 367 21.48 16.76 -51.82
CA ASP A 367 20.09 16.59 -52.27
C ASP A 367 19.62 15.18 -51.87
N LEU A 368 18.92 15.09 -50.74
CA LEU A 368 18.33 13.86 -50.21
C LEU A 368 17.22 13.41 -51.18
N ASP A 369 17.24 12.15 -51.57
CA ASP A 369 16.16 11.55 -52.36
C ASP A 369 14.89 11.43 -51.50
N ASP A 370 13.71 11.47 -52.11
CA ASP A 370 12.42 11.43 -51.39
C ASP A 370 12.33 10.17 -50.48
N ASP A 371 12.83 9.03 -50.97
CA ASP A 371 12.88 7.76 -50.23
C ASP A 371 13.83 7.81 -49.00
N GLN A 372 14.89 8.62 -49.05
CA GLN A 372 15.83 8.78 -47.93
C GLN A 372 15.28 9.72 -46.86
N MET A 373 14.49 10.72 -47.25
CA MET A 373 13.79 11.61 -46.34
C MET A 373 12.70 10.85 -45.57
N GLU A 374 11.94 9.99 -46.24
CA GLU A 374 10.93 9.13 -45.59
C GLU A 374 11.57 8.16 -44.58
N ALA A 375 12.67 7.49 -44.94
CA ALA A 375 13.38 6.59 -44.03
C ALA A 375 14.03 7.31 -42.82
N PHE A 376 14.38 8.59 -42.97
CA PHE A 376 14.87 9.41 -41.87
C PHE A 376 13.73 9.84 -40.94
N ASP A 377 12.60 10.27 -41.48
CA ASP A 377 11.39 10.61 -40.71
C ASP A 377 10.85 9.39 -39.94
N GLU A 378 10.91 8.20 -40.52
CA GLU A 378 10.51 6.95 -39.83
C GLU A 378 11.39 6.65 -38.62
N LYS A 379 12.72 6.76 -38.76
CA LYS A 379 13.66 6.60 -37.63
C LYS A 379 13.49 7.69 -36.56
N LEU A 380 13.24 8.93 -36.96
CA LEU A 380 12.92 9.99 -36.01
C LEU A 380 11.64 9.66 -35.24
N ALA A 381 10.58 9.23 -35.93
CA ALA A 381 9.34 8.83 -35.31
C ALA A 381 9.53 7.68 -34.32
N GLU A 382 10.38 6.69 -34.64
CA GLU A 382 10.76 5.60 -33.75
C GLU A 382 11.48 6.10 -32.49
N ILE A 383 12.49 6.97 -32.63
CA ILE A 383 13.22 7.57 -31.49
C ILE A 383 12.27 8.38 -30.59
N PHE A 384 11.36 9.16 -31.18
CA PHE A 384 10.37 9.93 -30.41
C PHE A 384 9.35 9.01 -29.71
N ARG A 385 8.94 7.90 -30.34
CA ARG A 385 8.08 6.89 -29.71
C ARG A 385 8.78 6.23 -28.52
N GLN A 386 10.04 5.80 -28.70
CA GLN A 386 10.84 5.20 -27.62
C GLN A 386 11.01 6.19 -26.46
N LYS A 387 11.37 7.44 -26.75
CA LYS A 387 11.52 8.49 -25.73
C LYS A 387 10.21 8.78 -24.98
N LYS A 388 9.08 8.70 -25.68
CA LYS A 388 7.75 8.85 -25.06
C LYS A 388 7.42 7.68 -24.13
N VAL A 389 7.77 6.45 -24.50
CA VAL A 389 7.61 5.26 -23.65
C VAL A 389 8.51 5.38 -22.43
N GLU A 390 9.81 5.66 -22.59
CA GLU A 390 10.76 5.88 -21.49
C GLU A 390 10.28 6.95 -20.50
N LYS A 391 9.76 8.08 -21.02
CA LYS A 391 9.20 9.17 -20.19
C LYS A 391 7.98 8.70 -19.41
N ASN A 392 7.10 7.93 -20.04
CA ASN A 392 5.90 7.41 -19.40
C ASN A 392 6.24 6.37 -18.33
N ASP A 393 7.20 5.49 -18.59
CA ASP A 393 7.65 4.47 -17.65
C ASP A 393 8.29 5.13 -16.42
N ARG A 394 9.22 6.08 -16.61
CA ARG A 394 9.80 6.87 -15.50
C ARG A 394 8.71 7.59 -14.67
N LYS A 395 7.65 8.10 -15.31
CA LYS A 395 6.51 8.73 -14.64
C LYS A 395 5.70 7.71 -13.83
N ASN A 396 5.38 6.56 -14.42
CA ASN A 396 4.64 5.48 -13.79
C ASN A 396 5.41 4.90 -12.59
N SER A 397 6.71 4.63 -12.74
CA SER A 397 7.60 4.19 -11.66
C SER A 397 7.59 5.16 -10.49
N LYS A 398 7.77 6.45 -10.78
CA LYS A 398 7.75 7.50 -9.77
C LYS A 398 6.40 7.56 -9.05
N GLN A 399 5.29 7.43 -9.78
CA GLN A 399 3.95 7.39 -9.19
C GLN A 399 3.79 6.17 -8.29
N HIS A 400 4.19 4.98 -8.74
CA HIS A 400 4.05 3.74 -7.99
C HIS A 400 4.79 3.79 -6.65
N VAL A 401 6.06 4.25 -6.65
CA VAL A 401 6.84 4.50 -5.43
C VAL A 401 6.14 5.51 -4.51
N VAL A 402 5.68 6.65 -5.05
CA VAL A 402 4.99 7.68 -4.25
C VAL A 402 3.68 7.15 -3.64
N HIS A 403 2.90 6.36 -4.39
CA HIS A 403 1.69 5.74 -3.87
C HIS A 403 2.00 4.76 -2.75
N PHE A 404 3.03 3.93 -2.90
CA PHE A 404 3.44 3.01 -1.85
C PHE A 404 3.90 3.76 -0.59
N LYS A 405 4.72 4.80 -0.73
CA LYS A 405 5.13 5.66 0.38
C LYS A 405 3.96 6.31 1.11
N ASN A 406 2.96 6.81 0.37
CA ASN A 406 1.76 7.38 0.98
C ASN A 406 0.99 6.35 1.83
N LYS A 407 0.86 5.12 1.33
CA LYS A 407 0.21 4.02 2.08
C LYS A 407 0.98 3.66 3.35
N VAL A 408 2.32 3.58 3.27
CA VAL A 408 3.17 3.31 4.46
C VAL A 408 3.08 4.46 5.48
N LEU A 409 3.04 5.71 5.01
CA LEU A 409 2.86 6.88 5.86
C LEU A 409 1.49 6.90 6.57
N GLU A 410 0.46 6.33 5.95
CA GLU A 410 -0.86 6.13 6.57
C GLU A 410 -0.80 5.11 7.71
N LEU A 411 -0.05 4.02 7.56
CA LEU A 411 0.22 3.10 8.68
C LEU A 411 0.96 3.81 9.83
N LEU A 412 1.99 4.60 9.55
CA LEU A 412 2.66 5.41 10.59
C LEU A 412 1.70 6.40 11.27
N SER A 413 0.78 6.99 10.50
CA SER A 413 -0.27 7.86 11.03
C SER A 413 -1.23 7.12 11.95
N ILE A 414 -1.62 5.88 11.62
CA ILE A 414 -2.39 4.99 12.49
C ILE A 414 -1.62 4.70 13.78
N PHE A 415 -0.31 4.41 13.68
CA PHE A 415 0.54 4.11 14.83
C PHE A 415 0.61 5.29 15.82
N VAL A 416 0.88 6.51 15.34
CA VAL A 416 0.93 7.73 16.18
C VAL A 416 -0.42 8.01 16.84
N ARG A 417 -1.52 7.79 16.11
CA ARG A 417 -2.89 7.98 16.62
C ARG A 417 -3.25 6.98 17.72
N LYS A 418 -2.91 5.70 17.54
CA LYS A 418 -3.33 4.60 18.42
C LYS A 418 -2.39 4.37 19.60
N ASN A 419 -1.11 4.65 19.42
CA ASN A 419 -0.07 4.35 20.39
C ASN A 419 0.75 5.60 20.79
N PRO A 420 0.12 6.72 21.18
CA PRO A 420 0.80 8.00 21.40
C PRO A 420 1.81 7.97 22.56
N THR A 421 1.77 6.95 23.42
CA THR A 421 2.69 6.75 24.53
C THR A 421 3.83 5.76 24.23
N ASN A 422 3.90 5.20 23.02
CA ASN A 422 4.92 4.22 22.66
C ASN A 422 6.27 4.92 22.36
N PRO A 423 7.39 4.51 22.99
CA PRO A 423 8.69 5.14 22.81
C PRO A 423 9.23 5.11 21.37
N LEU A 424 8.77 4.19 20.53
CA LEU A 424 9.15 4.11 19.12
C LEU A 424 8.78 5.37 18.32
N ILE A 425 7.84 6.19 18.84
CA ILE A 425 7.53 7.51 18.28
C ILE A 425 8.79 8.39 18.15
N PHE A 426 9.76 8.29 19.07
CA PHE A 426 10.99 9.07 18.96
C PHE A 426 11.91 8.59 17.83
N GLU A 427 11.86 7.30 17.49
CA GLU A 427 12.72 6.71 16.46
C GLU A 427 12.32 7.17 15.04
N MET A 428 11.05 7.52 14.81
CA MET A 428 10.57 8.01 13.51
C MET A 428 10.80 9.51 13.26
N ILE A 429 11.11 10.31 14.30
CA ILE A 429 11.17 11.77 14.15
C ILE A 429 12.28 12.21 13.18
N LEU A 430 13.50 11.73 13.38
CA LEU A 430 14.63 12.13 12.53
C LEU A 430 14.53 11.57 11.10
N PRO A 431 14.19 10.29 10.90
CA PRO A 431 13.95 9.75 9.55
C PRO A 431 12.89 10.55 8.78
N LEU A 432 11.74 10.86 9.38
CA LEU A 432 10.70 11.64 8.69
C LEU A 432 11.12 13.10 8.41
N LEU A 433 11.94 13.72 9.26
CA LEU A 433 12.55 15.02 8.96
C LEU A 433 13.54 14.93 7.80
N ASN A 434 14.29 13.83 7.70
CA ASN A 434 15.19 13.58 6.59
C ASN A 434 14.40 13.43 5.28
N VAL A 435 13.32 12.64 5.28
CA VAL A 435 12.41 12.48 4.12
C VAL A 435 11.90 13.83 3.62
N ILE A 436 11.42 14.72 4.48
CA ILE A 436 10.97 16.06 4.08
C ILE A 436 12.11 16.88 3.44
N ARG A 437 13.36 16.69 3.90
CA ARG A 437 14.52 17.41 3.39
C ARG A 437 15.03 16.85 2.06
N THR A 438 14.97 15.54 1.86
CA THR A 438 15.56 14.84 0.71
C THR A 438 14.59 14.68 -0.45
N THR A 439 13.28 14.59 -0.19
CA THR A 439 12.27 14.48 -1.24
C THR A 439 12.08 15.85 -1.91
N SER A 440 12.45 15.93 -3.19
CA SER A 440 12.20 17.11 -4.02
C SER A 440 10.71 17.43 -4.06
N THR A 441 10.33 18.70 -3.91
CA THR A 441 8.92 19.13 -3.98
C THR A 441 8.50 19.33 -5.44
N SER A 442 8.21 18.23 -6.15
CA SER A 442 7.55 18.27 -7.47
C SER A 442 6.04 18.09 -7.32
N SER A 443 5.26 18.36 -8.37
CA SER A 443 3.80 18.16 -8.38
C SER A 443 3.40 16.77 -7.87
N SER A 444 4.11 15.73 -8.31
CA SER A 444 3.89 14.33 -7.92
C SER A 444 4.20 13.99 -6.45
N THR A 445 5.21 14.61 -5.83
CA THR A 445 5.67 14.27 -4.47
C THR A 445 5.15 15.24 -3.40
N LYS A 446 4.61 16.39 -3.81
CA LYS A 446 4.12 17.44 -2.91
C LYS A 446 3.11 16.92 -1.90
N HIS A 447 2.14 16.13 -2.34
CA HIS A 447 1.11 15.58 -1.46
C HIS A 447 1.70 14.66 -0.38
N PHE A 448 2.70 13.84 -0.74
CA PHE A 448 3.42 12.99 0.20
C PHE A 448 4.21 13.81 1.24
N VAL A 449 4.91 14.85 0.80
CA VAL A 449 5.65 15.77 1.70
C VAL A 449 4.69 16.50 2.64
N ASP A 450 3.57 17.01 2.13
CA ASP A 450 2.54 17.70 2.91
C ASP A 450 1.89 16.78 3.96
N LYS A 451 1.58 15.53 3.60
CA LYS A 451 1.12 14.49 4.54
C LYS A 451 2.16 14.21 5.62
N THR A 452 3.45 14.11 5.26
CA THR A 452 4.56 13.86 6.21
C THR A 452 4.72 15.03 7.20
N VAL A 453 4.66 16.25 6.69
CA VAL A 453 4.65 17.48 7.50
C VAL A 453 3.44 17.51 8.44
N ALA A 454 2.26 17.15 7.94
CA ALA A 454 1.04 17.10 8.75
C ALA A 454 1.14 16.06 9.88
N LEU A 455 1.73 14.88 9.61
CA LEU A 455 1.99 13.87 10.62
C LEU A 455 2.88 14.42 11.75
N LEU A 456 4.03 15.00 11.42
CA LEU A 456 4.96 15.54 12.42
C LEU A 456 4.41 16.77 13.16
N ASN A 457 3.85 17.74 12.43
CA ASN A 457 3.52 19.06 12.97
C ASN A 457 2.08 19.20 13.50
N LYS A 458 1.13 18.40 12.98
CA LYS A 458 -0.28 18.50 13.39
C LYS A 458 -0.71 17.31 14.25
N ARG A 459 -0.26 16.09 13.92
CA ARG A 459 -0.69 14.87 14.63
C ARG A 459 0.22 14.53 15.80
N LEU A 460 1.54 14.59 15.61
CA LEU A 460 2.52 14.23 16.63
C LEU A 460 2.77 15.37 17.63
N SER A 461 3.30 16.50 17.18
CA SER A 461 3.77 17.58 18.08
C SER A 461 2.66 18.21 18.94
N LYS A 462 1.42 18.21 18.45
CA LYS A 462 0.24 18.75 19.15
C LYS A 462 -0.49 17.70 19.99
N ASN A 463 -0.03 16.46 20.01
CA ASN A 463 -0.63 15.43 20.84
C ASN A 463 -0.46 15.76 22.32
N LYS A 464 -1.52 15.54 23.10
CA LYS A 464 -1.49 15.73 24.57
C LYS A 464 -0.83 14.55 25.27
N GLU A 465 -0.85 13.39 24.62
CA GLU A 465 -0.21 12.17 25.08
C GLU A 465 1.19 12.04 24.44
N TYR A 466 2.13 11.54 25.23
CA TYR A 466 3.51 11.35 24.84
C TYR A 466 4.11 10.15 25.58
N PRO A 467 5.21 9.57 25.07
CA PRO A 467 5.90 8.48 25.75
C PRO A 467 6.31 8.87 27.17
N LYS A 468 6.15 7.94 28.11
CA LYS A 468 6.56 8.11 29.53
C LYS A 468 7.65 7.13 29.95
N GLN A 469 7.73 5.99 29.26
CA GLN A 469 8.72 4.95 29.51
C GLN A 469 9.65 4.88 28.31
N PHE A 470 10.80 5.53 28.44
CA PHE A 470 11.82 5.60 27.39
C PHE A 470 13.20 5.82 28.02
N ASP A 471 14.23 5.63 27.21
CA ASP A 471 15.60 6.01 27.57
C ASP A 471 15.81 7.51 27.36
N ILE A 472 16.19 8.21 28.43
CA ILE A 472 16.41 9.66 28.44
C ILE A 472 17.56 10.03 27.51
N GLU A 473 18.62 9.22 27.48
CA GLU A 473 19.77 9.50 26.63
C GLU A 473 19.40 9.40 25.15
N ARG A 474 18.61 8.39 24.78
CA ARG A 474 18.06 8.27 23.43
C ARG A 474 17.16 9.46 23.08
N ALA A 475 16.25 9.86 23.97
CA ALA A 475 15.40 11.03 23.73
C ALA A 475 16.20 12.33 23.58
N ALA A 476 17.28 12.50 24.35
CA ALA A 476 18.20 13.63 24.23
C ALA A 476 18.97 13.62 22.91
N GLN A 477 19.39 12.46 22.41
CA GLN A 477 19.99 12.34 21.08
C GLN A 477 19.01 12.76 19.98
N VAL A 478 17.74 12.35 20.08
CA VAL A 478 16.70 12.76 19.13
C VAL A 478 16.46 14.27 19.21
N LEU A 479 16.35 14.85 20.40
CA LEU A 479 16.20 16.31 20.58
C LEU A 479 17.39 17.08 19.97
N LYS A 480 18.61 16.60 20.21
CA LYS A 480 19.82 17.20 19.63
C LYS A 480 19.79 17.14 18.10
N GLY A 481 19.42 15.99 17.53
CA GLY A 481 19.28 15.83 16.07
C GLY A 481 18.24 16.78 15.48
N VAL A 482 17.07 16.95 16.12
CA VAL A 482 16.03 17.90 15.67
C VAL A 482 16.55 19.34 15.66
N GLN A 483 17.31 19.73 16.69
CA GLN A 483 17.90 21.07 16.73
C GLN A 483 19.02 21.25 15.71
N GLU A 484 19.77 20.20 15.38
CA GLU A 484 20.76 20.23 14.30
C GLU A 484 20.12 20.36 12.91
N PHE A 485 18.99 19.70 12.68
CA PHE A 485 18.15 19.93 11.49
C PHE A 485 17.68 21.39 11.39
N ALA A 486 17.26 21.98 12.50
CA ALA A 486 16.87 23.40 12.53
C ALA A 486 18.04 24.33 12.18
N ARG A 487 19.25 24.05 12.67
CA ARG A 487 20.44 24.89 12.41
C ARG A 487 20.90 24.86 10.95
N THR A 488 20.64 23.75 10.26
CA THR A 488 21.09 23.52 8.88
C THR A 488 20.02 23.87 7.84
N SER A 489 18.79 24.20 8.24
CA SER A 489 17.71 24.54 7.33
C SER A 489 17.45 26.04 7.25
N ALA A 490 17.34 26.56 6.02
CA ALA A 490 16.89 27.93 5.75
C ALA A 490 15.38 28.04 5.51
N GLN A 491 14.65 26.91 5.48
CA GLN A 491 13.22 26.89 5.16
C GLN A 491 12.38 27.14 6.42
N LYS A 492 11.52 28.17 6.38
CA LYS A 492 10.63 28.53 7.50
C LYS A 492 9.77 27.35 7.99
N GLN A 493 9.19 26.58 7.07
CA GLN A 493 8.38 25.41 7.40
C GLN A 493 9.17 24.37 8.21
N MET A 494 10.41 24.09 7.83
CA MET A 494 11.28 23.15 8.55
C MET A 494 11.60 23.66 9.97
N LEU A 495 11.89 24.95 10.12
CA LEU A 495 12.13 25.58 11.43
C LEU A 495 10.91 25.46 12.36
N GLU A 496 9.70 25.71 11.85
CA GLU A 496 8.44 25.58 12.61
C GLU A 496 8.19 24.14 13.07
N ILE A 497 8.45 23.15 12.20
CA ILE A 497 8.31 21.73 12.52
C ILE A 497 9.33 21.35 13.60
N CYS A 498 10.60 21.70 13.42
CA CYS A 498 11.68 21.39 14.38
C CYS A 498 11.43 22.04 15.74
N GLY A 499 10.93 23.28 15.78
CA GLY A 499 10.55 23.96 17.02
C GLY A 499 9.42 23.22 17.76
N SER A 500 8.39 22.81 17.03
CA SER A 500 7.24 22.07 17.58
C SER A 500 7.64 20.68 18.10
N LEU A 501 8.50 19.97 17.37
CA LEU A 501 9.04 18.66 17.78
C LEU A 501 9.98 18.78 18.97
N SER A 502 10.85 19.80 19.00
CA SER A 502 11.73 20.06 20.14
C SER A 502 10.93 20.29 21.42
N LEU A 503 9.83 21.05 21.33
CA LEU A 503 8.90 21.26 22.45
C LEU A 503 8.21 19.96 22.86
N TYR A 504 7.76 19.14 21.91
CA TYR A 504 7.14 17.85 22.17
C TYR A 504 8.08 16.90 22.93
N ILE A 505 9.31 16.71 22.43
CA ILE A 505 10.32 15.84 23.06
C ILE A 505 10.68 16.36 24.45
N SER A 506 10.88 17.68 24.59
CA SER A 506 11.19 18.30 25.88
C SER A 506 10.06 18.11 26.90
N LYS A 507 8.80 18.25 26.48
CA LYS A 507 7.64 17.96 27.35
C LYS A 507 7.63 16.50 27.81
N ALA A 508 7.91 15.56 26.92
CA ALA A 508 7.98 14.15 27.27
C ALA A 508 9.11 13.87 28.28
N MET A 509 10.32 14.40 28.02
CA MET A 509 11.49 14.31 28.92
C MET A 509 11.22 14.93 30.30
N LEU A 510 10.47 16.03 30.37
CA LEU A 510 10.12 16.68 31.64
C LEU A 510 8.95 16.02 32.39
N SER A 511 8.31 15.04 31.78
CA SER A 511 7.17 14.31 32.34
C SER A 511 7.51 12.89 32.80
N VAL A 512 8.80 12.58 32.86
CA VAL A 512 9.32 11.33 33.44
C VAL A 512 9.15 11.31 34.96
N GLU A 513 9.30 10.12 35.56
CA GLU A 513 9.25 9.94 37.01
C GLU A 513 10.26 10.83 37.75
N GLU A 514 9.91 11.25 38.98
CA GLU A 514 10.66 12.23 39.77
C GLU A 514 12.15 11.87 39.94
N ALA A 515 12.47 10.57 40.05
CA ALA A 515 13.84 10.07 40.15
C ALA A 515 14.70 10.38 38.92
N LYS A 516 14.09 10.46 37.74
CA LYS A 516 14.75 10.69 36.44
C LYS A 516 14.69 12.16 36.00
N LEU A 517 13.83 12.96 36.64
CA LEU A 517 13.53 14.33 36.24
C LEU A 517 14.74 15.27 36.31
N GLY A 518 15.63 15.09 37.30
CA GLY A 518 16.85 15.90 37.43
C GLY A 518 17.76 15.77 36.22
N ALA A 519 18.09 14.54 35.84
CA ALA A 519 18.94 14.24 34.68
C ALA A 519 18.29 14.70 33.36
N ALA A 520 16.98 14.45 33.19
CA ALA A 520 16.25 14.89 32.00
C ALA A 520 16.25 16.42 31.86
N LYS A 521 16.04 17.16 32.95
CA LYS A 521 16.12 18.63 32.96
C LYS A 521 17.50 19.14 32.56
N GLU A 522 18.55 18.56 33.11
CA GLU A 522 19.93 18.94 32.80
C GLU A 522 20.25 18.74 31.32
N GLN A 523 19.90 17.58 30.75
CA GLN A 523 20.13 17.32 29.32
C GLN A 523 19.36 18.28 28.42
N VAL A 524 18.07 18.54 28.72
CA VAL A 524 17.27 19.51 27.96
C VAL A 524 17.90 20.91 28.04
N LEU A 525 18.28 21.37 29.23
CA LEU A 525 18.90 22.69 29.42
C LEU A 525 20.22 22.81 28.66
N THR A 526 21.08 21.80 28.71
CA THR A 526 22.35 21.80 27.98
C THR A 526 22.11 21.89 26.48
N ILE A 527 21.19 21.08 25.93
CA ILE A 527 20.90 21.09 24.49
C ILE A 527 20.38 22.45 24.03
N TYR A 528 19.44 23.06 24.76
CA TYR A 528 18.94 24.40 24.45
C TYR A 528 20.00 25.49 24.63
N SER A 529 20.86 25.38 25.64
CA SER A 529 21.97 26.31 25.87
C SER A 529 22.99 26.27 24.73
N ASP A 530 23.31 25.08 24.23
CA ASP A 530 24.19 24.90 23.07
C ASP A 530 23.57 25.53 21.82
N SER A 531 22.27 25.32 21.60
CA SER A 531 21.52 25.95 20.49
C SER A 531 21.48 27.46 20.58
N LEU A 532 21.26 28.02 21.77
CA LEU A 532 21.26 29.46 21.97
C LEU A 532 22.66 30.04 21.78
N THR A 533 23.70 29.34 22.23
CA THR A 533 25.09 29.76 22.04
C THR A 533 25.44 29.77 20.55
N ASP A 534 25.03 28.76 19.80
CA ASP A 534 25.22 28.70 18.34
C ASP A 534 24.54 29.89 17.64
N TYR A 535 23.27 30.16 17.98
CA TYR A 535 22.51 31.31 17.46
C TYR A 535 23.18 32.66 17.77
N MET A 536 23.67 32.85 19.00
CA MET A 536 24.27 34.12 19.43
C MET A 536 25.70 34.34 18.89
N THR A 537 26.41 33.27 18.52
CA THR A 537 27.83 33.35 18.13
C THR A 537 28.05 33.25 16.62
N LYS A 538 27.16 32.60 15.87
CA LYS A 538 27.29 32.47 14.41
C LYS A 538 26.44 33.50 13.66
N LYS A 539 27.10 34.35 12.87
CA LYS A 539 26.46 35.33 11.98
C LYS A 539 25.53 34.71 10.91
N SER A 540 25.69 33.42 10.61
CA SER A 540 24.93 32.67 9.58
C SER A 540 23.95 31.66 10.20
N SER A 541 23.54 31.85 11.46
CA SER A 541 22.56 30.95 12.07
C SER A 541 21.18 31.15 11.45
N HIS A 542 20.57 30.09 10.95
CA HIS A 542 19.24 30.11 10.35
C HIS A 542 18.10 29.99 11.39
N MET A 543 18.41 29.92 12.69
CA MET A 543 17.41 29.76 13.77
C MET A 543 16.68 31.07 14.16
N GLN A 544 16.38 31.95 13.19
CA GLN A 544 15.66 33.22 13.41
C GLN A 544 14.14 33.08 13.47
#